data_AF-A0A671K4Z9-F1
#
_entry.id   AF-A0A671K4Z9-F1
#
_cell.length_a   1.000
_cell.length_b   1.000
_cell.length_c   1.000
_cell.angle_alpha   90.00
_cell.angle_beta   90.00
_cell.angle_gamma   90.00
#
_symmetry.space_group_name_H-M   'P 1'
#
loop_
_entity.id
_entity.type
_entity.pdbx_description
1 polymer ?
#
loop_
_entity_poly.entity_id
_entity_poly.type
_entity_poly.pdbx_seq_one_letter_code
_entity_poly.pdbx_strand_id
1 'polypeptide(L)'
;MKALPLFLTHACHSVLYSWYHGAISRTDAEALLRLCKEASYLVRNSETCKNDFSLSLKSSQGFMHMKLSRTKDSKYVLGQNSCLFDSVPEIIHFYSSRKLPIKGAEHMSLLYPVAIRTL
;
A
#
# COMPACT_ATOMS: atom_id res chain seq x y z
N MET A 1 20.98 26.23 -11.13
CA MET A 1 20.06 25.08 -10.97
C MET A 1 20.87 23.81 -11.20
N LYS A 2 21.39 23.17 -10.14
CA LYS A 2 22.17 21.93 -10.27
C LYS A 2 21.20 20.76 -10.34
N ALA A 3 21.20 20.04 -11.46
CA ALA A 3 20.47 18.80 -11.60
C ALA A 3 20.97 17.80 -10.53
N LEU A 4 20.02 17.25 -9.76
CA LEU A 4 20.33 16.15 -8.85
C LEU A 4 20.66 14.88 -9.67
N PRO A 5 21.64 14.07 -9.23
CA PRO A 5 22.08 12.90 -9.98
C PRO A 5 20.98 11.83 -10.06
N LEU A 6 20.86 11.22 -11.25
CA LEU A 6 19.85 10.21 -11.60
C LEU A 6 19.80 8.99 -10.66
N PHE A 7 20.85 8.76 -9.86
CA PHE A 7 20.91 7.67 -8.88
C PHE A 7 19.93 7.80 -7.72
N LEU A 8 19.39 9.00 -7.44
CA LEU A 8 18.34 9.15 -6.41
C LEU A 8 16.97 8.62 -6.86
N THR A 9 16.72 8.46 -8.16
CA THR A 9 15.36 8.13 -8.66
C THR A 9 14.86 6.76 -8.23
N HIS A 10 15.76 5.78 -8.07
CA HIS A 10 15.40 4.44 -7.58
C HIS A 10 15.38 4.34 -6.04
N ALA A 11 16.13 5.19 -5.33
CA ALA A 11 16.10 5.22 -3.86
C ALA A 11 14.89 6.02 -3.31
N CYS A 12 14.41 7.02 -4.05
CA CYS A 12 13.50 8.06 -3.55
C CYS A 12 12.08 7.58 -3.21
N HIS A 13 11.56 6.49 -3.81
CA HIS A 13 10.19 6.06 -3.50
C HIS A 13 10.05 5.31 -2.15
N SER A 14 11.11 4.60 -1.70
CA SER A 14 11.09 3.89 -0.40
C SER A 14 11.36 4.81 0.79
N VAL A 15 12.07 5.92 0.58
CA VAL A 15 12.47 6.86 1.65
C VAL A 15 11.32 7.82 2.02
N LEU A 16 10.38 8.09 1.10
CA LEU A 16 9.29 9.05 1.34
C LEU A 16 8.08 8.46 2.06
N TYR A 17 7.85 7.15 1.98
CA TYR A 17 6.66 6.51 2.53
C TYR A 17 7.05 5.30 3.37
N SER A 18 7.04 5.46 4.70
CA SER A 18 7.43 4.40 5.64
C SER A 18 6.65 3.11 5.45
N TRP A 19 5.39 3.18 5.02
CA TRP A 19 4.49 2.05 4.78
C TRP A 19 4.72 1.32 3.44
N TYR A 20 5.62 1.77 2.56
CA TYR A 20 5.88 1.13 1.27
C TYR A 20 7.10 0.21 1.33
N HIS A 21 6.91 -1.09 1.15
CA HIS A 21 7.94 -2.13 1.38
C HIS A 21 8.57 -2.66 0.08
N GLY A 22 8.26 -2.08 -1.08
CA GLY A 22 8.80 -2.57 -2.35
C GLY A 22 8.37 -4.01 -2.67
N ALA A 23 9.30 -4.83 -3.15
CA ALA A 23 9.04 -6.16 -3.70
C ALA A 23 9.08 -7.29 -2.66
N ILE A 24 8.37 -7.15 -1.53
CA ILE A 24 8.18 -8.26 -0.59
C ILE A 24 7.01 -9.16 -1.00
N SER A 25 7.08 -10.44 -0.63
CA SER A 25 6.03 -11.42 -0.94
C SER A 25 4.76 -11.19 -0.11
N ARG A 26 3.66 -11.85 -0.49
CA ARG A 26 2.46 -11.92 0.37
C ARG A 26 2.82 -12.44 1.76
N THR A 27 3.54 -13.54 1.82
CA THR A 27 3.88 -14.24 3.06
C THR A 27 4.77 -13.39 3.98
N ASP A 28 5.74 -12.67 3.41
CA ASP A 28 6.59 -11.75 4.19
C ASP A 28 5.77 -10.59 4.77
N ALA A 29 4.83 -10.05 3.99
CA ALA A 29 3.92 -9.01 4.47
C ALA A 29 3.04 -9.51 5.63
N GLU A 30 2.51 -10.73 5.54
CA GLU A 30 1.74 -11.35 6.63
C GLU A 30 2.60 -11.57 7.87
N ALA A 31 3.86 -11.98 7.71
CA ALA A 31 4.80 -12.16 8.82
C ALA A 31 5.06 -10.84 9.56
N LEU A 32 5.27 -9.74 8.82
CA LEU A 32 5.43 -8.40 9.39
C LEU A 32 4.17 -7.94 10.14
N LEU A 33 2.98 -8.21 9.57
CA LEU A 33 1.70 -7.78 10.13
C LEU A 33 1.23 -8.64 11.31
N ARG A 34 1.74 -9.86 11.46
CA ARG A 34 1.24 -10.86 12.42
C ARG A 34 1.24 -10.38 13.86
N LEU A 35 2.26 -9.62 14.27
CA LEU A 35 2.43 -9.08 15.62
C LEU A 35 1.93 -7.64 15.75
N CYS A 36 1.34 -7.08 14.70
CA CYS A 36 0.82 -5.72 14.68
C CYS A 36 -0.65 -5.68 15.11
N LYS A 37 -1.13 -4.47 15.44
CA LYS A 37 -2.52 -4.22 15.82
C LYS A 37 -3.46 -4.45 14.63
N GLU A 38 -4.73 -4.73 14.89
CA GLU A 38 -5.77 -4.65 13.86
C GLU A 38 -5.75 -3.26 13.19
N ALA A 39 -6.07 -3.21 11.89
CA ALA A 39 -5.94 -2.03 11.03
C ALA A 39 -4.49 -1.58 10.76
N SER A 40 -3.50 -2.42 11.11
CA SER A 40 -2.13 -2.23 10.62
C SER A 40 -2.01 -2.62 9.16
N TYR A 41 -1.24 -1.85 8.39
CA TYR A 41 -1.14 -2.05 6.96
C TYR A 41 0.26 -1.74 6.42
N LEU A 42 0.52 -2.26 5.22
CA LEU A 42 1.65 -1.89 4.38
C LEU A 42 1.28 -2.02 2.91
N VAL A 43 2.03 -1.32 2.05
CA VAL A 43 1.92 -1.43 0.59
C VAL A 43 3.18 -2.11 0.06
N ARG A 44 3.00 -2.99 -0.90
CA ARG A 44 4.07 -3.72 -1.59
C ARG A 44 3.79 -3.78 -3.09
N ASN A 45 4.77 -4.16 -3.88
CA ASN A 45 4.57 -4.45 -5.30
C ASN A 45 3.65 -5.68 -5.44
N SER A 46 2.83 -5.69 -6.49
CA SER A 46 2.06 -6.87 -6.85
C SER A 46 3.00 -7.98 -7.35
N GLU A 47 2.81 -9.20 -6.85
CA GLU A 47 3.54 -10.39 -7.32
C GLU A 47 3.06 -10.86 -8.70
N THR A 48 1.82 -10.53 -9.06
CA THR A 48 1.14 -11.08 -10.25
C THR A 48 0.98 -10.08 -11.38
N CYS A 49 1.04 -8.77 -11.11
CA CYS A 49 0.82 -7.73 -12.11
C CYS A 49 1.92 -6.67 -12.04
N LYS A 50 2.78 -6.65 -13.07
CA LYS A 50 3.83 -5.64 -13.21
C LYS A 50 3.20 -4.24 -13.27
N ASN A 51 3.69 -3.32 -12.45
CA ASN A 51 3.21 -1.93 -12.25
C ASN A 51 2.00 -1.76 -11.32
N ASP A 52 1.41 -2.82 -10.81
CA ASP A 52 0.37 -2.72 -9.77
C ASP A 52 0.97 -2.88 -8.37
N PHE A 53 0.24 -2.41 -7.37
CA PHE A 53 0.59 -2.54 -5.97
C PHE A 53 -0.43 -3.44 -5.24
N SER A 54 -0.03 -3.91 -4.07
CA SER A 54 -0.90 -4.64 -3.15
C SER A 54 -0.87 -3.95 -1.79
N LEU A 55 -2.06 -3.67 -1.27
CA LEU A 55 -2.26 -3.21 0.11
C LEU A 55 -2.53 -4.45 0.98
N SER A 56 -1.61 -4.75 1.89
CA SER A 56 -1.77 -5.81 2.89
C SER A 56 -2.25 -5.20 4.20
N LEU A 57 -3.33 -5.73 4.77
CA LEU A 57 -4.00 -5.21 5.96
C LEU A 57 -4.23 -6.32 6.98
N LYS A 58 -3.93 -6.06 8.26
CA LYS A 58 -4.29 -6.92 9.39
C LYS A 58 -5.73 -6.67 9.80
N SER A 59 -6.59 -7.68 9.70
CA SER A 59 -7.94 -7.68 10.27
C SER A 59 -8.03 -8.61 11.49
N SER A 60 -9.11 -8.51 12.25
CA SER A 60 -9.47 -9.47 13.31
C SER A 60 -9.54 -10.93 12.82
N GLN A 61 -9.93 -11.15 11.56
CA GLN A 61 -10.11 -12.49 10.98
C GLN A 61 -8.89 -13.02 10.21
N GLY A 62 -7.81 -12.25 10.09
CA GLY A 62 -6.61 -12.68 9.37
C GLY A 62 -5.90 -11.52 8.67
N PHE A 63 -5.59 -11.72 7.40
CA PHE A 63 -4.95 -10.74 6.54
C PHE A 63 -5.79 -10.53 5.27
N MET A 64 -5.90 -9.27 4.85
CA MET A 64 -6.58 -8.90 3.61
C MET A 64 -5.56 -8.31 2.64
N HIS A 65 -5.65 -8.70 1.37
CA HIS A 65 -4.78 -8.21 0.31
C HIS A 65 -5.62 -7.59 -0.79
N MET A 66 -5.58 -6.27 -0.88
CA MET A 66 -6.34 -5.51 -1.88
C MET A 66 -5.42 -5.06 -3.00
N LYS A 67 -5.89 -5.19 -4.23
CA LYS A 67 -5.14 -4.76 -5.40
C LYS A 67 -5.31 -3.26 -5.61
N LEU A 68 -4.18 -2.57 -5.72
CA LEU A 68 -4.10 -1.17 -6.15
C LEU A 68 -3.70 -1.19 -7.62
N SER A 69 -4.68 -1.02 -8.50
CA SER A 69 -4.49 -1.19 -9.94
C SER A 69 -4.31 0.15 -10.63
N ARG A 70 -3.36 0.22 -11.58
CA ARG A 70 -3.22 1.38 -12.44
C ARG A 70 -4.17 1.27 -13.64
N THR A 71 -4.91 2.34 -13.91
CA THR A 71 -5.82 2.43 -15.04
C THR A 71 -5.09 2.90 -16.31
N LYS A 72 -5.76 2.84 -17.47
CA LYS A 72 -5.18 3.23 -18.77
C LYS A 72 -4.81 4.72 -18.83
N ASP A 73 -5.55 5.57 -18.11
CA ASP A 73 -5.32 7.01 -17.95
C ASP A 73 -4.32 7.34 -16.83
N SER A 74 -3.50 6.37 -16.41
CA SER A 74 -2.46 6.55 -15.39
C SER A 74 -2.94 6.91 -13.98
N LYS A 75 -4.22 6.72 -13.68
CA LYS A 75 -4.78 6.84 -12.33
C LYS A 75 -4.70 5.52 -11.57
N TYR A 76 -5.03 5.54 -10.28
CA TYR A 76 -5.05 4.38 -9.41
C TYR A 76 -6.41 4.15 -8.77
N VAL A 77 -6.76 2.88 -8.58
CA VAL A 77 -7.98 2.43 -7.88
C VAL A 77 -7.67 1.34 -6.85
N LEU A 78 -8.43 1.34 -5.76
CA LEU A 78 -8.48 0.30 -4.74
C LEU A 78 -9.65 -0.65 -5.03
N GLY A 79 -9.40 -1.67 -5.85
CA GLY A 79 -10.46 -2.56 -6.35
C GLY A 79 -11.37 -1.91 -7.39
N GLN A 80 -12.49 -2.56 -7.71
CA GLN A 80 -13.38 -2.14 -8.81
C GLN A 80 -14.34 -0.99 -8.45
N ASN A 81 -14.59 -0.75 -7.15
CA ASN A 81 -15.64 0.17 -6.67
C ASN A 81 -15.10 1.42 -5.97
N SER A 82 -13.81 1.72 -6.07
CA SER A 82 -13.24 2.95 -5.49
C SER A 82 -13.28 4.11 -6.49
N CYS A 83 -13.19 5.33 -5.98
CA CYS A 83 -12.85 6.49 -6.82
C CYS A 83 -11.43 6.35 -7.40
N LEU A 84 -11.15 7.17 -8.41
CA LEU A 84 -9.84 7.30 -9.05
C LEU A 84 -8.96 8.27 -8.27
N PHE A 85 -7.67 7.98 -8.22
CA PHE A 85 -6.65 8.79 -7.54
C PHE A 85 -5.44 9.00 -8.43
N ASP A 86 -4.68 10.07 -8.21
CA ASP A 86 -3.50 10.37 -9.03
C ASP A 86 -2.29 9.55 -8.59
N SER A 87 -2.28 9.08 -7.35
CA SER A 87 -1.20 8.28 -6.79
C SER A 87 -1.65 7.32 -5.69
N VAL A 88 -0.85 6.28 -5.42
CA VAL A 88 -1.08 5.37 -4.29
C VAL A 88 -1.05 6.10 -2.93
N PRO A 89 -0.11 7.02 -2.65
CA PRO A 89 -0.14 7.81 -1.42
C PRO A 89 -1.47 8.54 -1.16
N GLU A 90 -2.13 9.06 -2.20
CA GLU A 90 -3.45 9.67 -2.06
C GLU A 90 -4.52 8.68 -1.64
N ILE A 91 -4.50 7.45 -2.20
CA ILE A 91 -5.39 6.35 -1.76
C ILE A 91 -5.18 6.09 -0.27
N ILE A 92 -3.92 5.96 0.16
CA ILE A 92 -3.59 5.66 1.56
C ILE A 92 -4.06 6.78 2.48
N HIS A 93 -3.81 8.03 2.11
CA HIS A 93 -4.25 9.19 2.88
C HIS A 93 -5.79 9.29 2.96
N PHE A 94 -6.48 9.07 1.85
CA PHE A 94 -7.94 9.14 1.80
C PHE A 94 -8.60 8.09 2.69
N TYR A 95 -8.10 6.85 2.67
CA TYR A 95 -8.63 5.74 3.47
C TYR A 95 -8.04 5.64 4.88
N SER A 96 -7.14 6.53 5.29
CA SER A 96 -6.71 6.61 6.69
C SER A 96 -7.79 7.20 7.60
N SER A 97 -8.72 7.98 7.03
CA SER A 97 -9.83 8.64 7.73
C SER A 97 -11.22 8.18 7.26
N ARG A 98 -11.27 7.29 6.26
CA ARG A 98 -12.52 6.81 5.64
C ARG A 98 -12.57 5.28 5.62
N LYS A 99 -13.78 4.75 5.53
CA LYS A 99 -14.00 3.30 5.46
C LYS A 99 -13.61 2.73 4.10
N LEU A 100 -13.03 1.54 4.10
CA LEU A 100 -12.62 0.86 2.87
C LEU A 100 -13.85 0.36 2.09
N PRO A 101 -13.92 0.55 0.76
CA PRO A 101 -15.03 0.07 -0.07
C PRO A 101 -14.83 -1.41 -0.45
N ILE A 102 -14.40 -2.24 0.50
CA ILE A 102 -13.96 -3.61 0.25
C ILE A 102 -14.76 -4.57 1.10
N LYS A 103 -15.33 -5.60 0.46
CA LYS A 103 -16.10 -6.63 1.15
C LYS A 103 -15.24 -7.34 2.20
N GLY A 104 -15.72 -7.38 3.44
CA GLY A 104 -14.98 -7.89 4.61
C GLY A 104 -14.10 -6.86 5.32
N ALA A 105 -13.90 -5.67 4.75
CA ALA A 105 -13.14 -4.57 5.32
C ALA A 105 -13.95 -3.27 5.45
N GLU A 106 -15.28 -3.30 5.23
CA GLU A 106 -16.14 -2.11 5.16
C GLU A 106 -16.17 -1.31 6.47
N HIS A 107 -15.85 -1.96 7.58
CA HIS A 107 -15.77 -1.33 8.90
C HIS A 107 -14.37 -0.80 9.23
N MET A 108 -13.38 -1.03 8.36
CA MET A 108 -11.97 -0.74 8.60
C MET A 108 -11.48 0.51 7.86
N SER A 109 -10.41 1.10 8.40
CA SER A 109 -9.64 2.21 7.82
C SER A 109 -8.14 1.91 7.98
N LEU A 110 -7.29 2.66 7.26
CA LEU A 110 -5.83 2.46 7.27
C LEU A 110 -5.18 3.24 8.42
N LEU A 111 -5.17 2.65 9.62
CA LEU A 111 -4.82 3.38 10.85
C LEU A 111 -3.34 3.32 11.19
N TYR A 112 -2.71 2.15 11.08
CA TYR A 112 -1.36 1.93 11.60
C TYR A 112 -0.38 1.53 10.49
N PRO A 113 0.33 2.49 9.86
CA PRO A 113 1.35 2.16 8.86
C PRO A 113 2.48 1.35 9.51
N VAL A 114 2.84 0.23 8.91
CA VAL A 114 4.02 -0.55 9.32
C VAL A 114 5.22 -0.04 8.56
N ALA A 115 6.18 0.55 9.26
CA ALA A 115 7.40 1.08 8.67
C ALA A 115 8.31 -0.04 8.13
N ILE A 116 9.06 0.23 7.03
CA ILE A 116 10.24 -0.58 6.69
C ILE A 116 11.20 -0.56 7.88
N ARG A 117 11.56 -1.74 8.37
CA ARG A 117 12.68 -1.87 9.32
C ARG A 117 13.96 -1.92 8.50
N THR A 118 14.63 -0.79 8.35
CA THR A 118 16.04 -0.78 7.98
C THR A 118 16.82 -1.20 9.22
N LEU A 119 17.59 -2.29 9.10
CA LEU A 119 18.59 -2.69 10.09
C LEU A 119 19.76 -1.71 10.06
#